data_AF-A0A969K1E0-F1
#
_entry.id   AF-A0A969K1E0-F1
#
_cell.length_a   1.000
_cell.length_b   1.000
_cell.length_c   1.000
_cell.angle_alpha   90.00
_cell.angle_beta   90.00
_cell.angle_gamma   90.00
#
_symmetry.space_group_name_H-M   'P 1'
#
loop_
_entity.id
_entity.type
_entity.pdbx_description
1 polymer ?
#
loop_
_entity_poly.entity_id
_entity_poly.type
_entity_poly.pdbx_seq_one_letter_code
_entity_poly.pdbx_strand_id
1 'polypeptide(L)'
;MLRAIIQEILRPTLEIDWQQVSRSFLGEQLRLTTNPITVSEGISYRTEQVYVPLGLVERKRQTQQEEDVSPERGSLLYEEVEITQRFEKEQFLEQVLEQGQSPKSQGKLIAIISKPGAGKTTLLQQIAEWVNKHI
;
A
#
# COMPACT_ATOMS: atom_id res chain seq x y z
N MET A 1 31.18 -26.62 25.26
CA MET A 1 31.53 -25.42 24.47
C MET A 1 31.39 -25.66 22.96
N LEU A 2 31.97 -26.74 22.39
CA LEU A 2 31.85 -27.06 20.95
C LEU A 2 30.42 -27.24 20.41
N ARG A 3 29.49 -27.77 21.22
CA ARG A 3 28.08 -28.01 20.81
C ARG A 3 27.28 -26.73 20.54
N ALA A 4 27.57 -25.63 21.25
CA ALA A 4 26.85 -24.36 21.07
C ALA A 4 27.28 -23.65 19.78
N ILE A 5 28.58 -23.70 19.46
CA ILE A 5 29.17 -23.12 18.24
C ILE A 5 28.62 -23.84 16.99
N ILE A 6 28.50 -25.17 17.04
CA ILE A 6 27.94 -25.95 15.91
C ILE A 6 26.45 -25.64 15.70
N GLN A 7 25.67 -25.38 16.75
CA GLN A 7 24.26 -24.96 16.62
C GLN A 7 24.09 -23.54 16.08
N GLU A 8 25.09 -22.67 16.26
CA GLU A 8 25.07 -21.30 15.76
C GLU A 8 25.47 -21.22 14.27
N ILE A 9 26.38 -22.10 13.83
CA ILE A 9 26.79 -22.27 12.42
C ILE A 9 25.73 -23.01 11.59
N LEU A 10 24.95 -23.91 12.22
CA LEU A 10 23.86 -24.66 11.58
C LEU A 10 22.49 -23.98 11.70
N ARG A 11 22.41 -22.68 11.99
CA ARG A 11 21.17 -21.94 11.74
C ARG A 11 21.12 -21.70 10.24
N PRO A 12 20.23 -22.35 9.47
CA PRO A 12 19.94 -21.81 8.16
C PRO A 12 19.41 -20.40 8.42
N THR A 13 20.16 -19.38 8.01
CA THR A 13 19.56 -18.11 7.67
C THR A 13 18.60 -18.42 6.55
N LEU A 14 17.35 -18.66 6.90
CA LEU A 14 16.28 -18.88 5.93
C LEU A 14 16.15 -17.55 5.20
N GLU A 15 16.89 -17.39 4.11
CA GLU A 15 16.83 -16.21 3.27
C GLU A 15 15.50 -16.31 2.52
N ILE A 16 14.50 -15.59 3.04
CA ILE A 16 13.17 -15.58 2.45
C ILE A 16 13.25 -14.74 1.18
N ASP A 17 13.07 -15.38 0.03
CA ASP A 17 12.82 -14.68 -1.23
C ASP A 17 11.42 -14.07 -1.20
N TRP A 18 11.33 -12.84 -0.68
CA TRP A 18 10.09 -12.09 -0.62
C TRP A 18 9.49 -11.84 -2.00
N GLN A 19 10.30 -11.72 -3.05
CA GLN A 19 9.79 -11.50 -4.41
C GLN A 19 9.07 -12.75 -4.91
N GLN A 20 9.67 -13.93 -4.74
CA GLN A 20 9.05 -15.20 -5.08
C GLN A 20 7.76 -15.42 -4.29
N VAL A 21 7.78 -15.20 -2.96
CA VAL A 21 6.60 -15.33 -2.10
C VAL A 21 5.49 -14.37 -2.56
N SER A 22 5.79 -13.09 -2.77
CA SER A 22 4.80 -12.12 -3.23
C SER A 22 4.21 -12.50 -4.59
N ARG A 23 5.03 -12.99 -5.53
CA ARG A 23 4.56 -13.45 -6.85
C ARG A 23 3.62 -14.65 -6.76
N SER A 24 3.90 -15.62 -5.89
CA SER A 24 3.02 -16.78 -5.72
C SER A 24 1.63 -16.40 -5.17
N PHE A 25 1.56 -15.39 -4.30
CA PHE A 25 0.28 -14.92 -3.73
C PHE A 25 -0.49 -14.00 -4.69
N LEU A 26 0.19 -13.32 -5.60
CA LEU A 26 -0.45 -12.33 -6.48
C LEU A 26 -1.60 -12.93 -7.30
N GLY A 27 -1.40 -14.11 -7.90
CA GLY A 27 -2.42 -14.77 -8.72
C GLY A 27 -3.73 -15.07 -7.96
N GLU A 28 -3.64 -15.38 -6.66
CA GLU A 28 -4.82 -15.57 -5.82
C GLU A 28 -5.48 -14.24 -5.43
N GLN A 29 -4.67 -13.20 -5.20
CA GLN A 29 -5.14 -11.88 -4.79
C GLN A 29 -5.77 -11.03 -5.90
N LEU A 30 -5.55 -11.35 -7.18
CA LEU A 30 -6.21 -10.66 -8.32
C LEU A 30 -7.68 -11.06 -8.51
N ARG A 31 -8.15 -12.09 -7.80
CA ARG A 31 -9.58 -12.37 -7.72
C ARG A 31 -10.22 -11.29 -6.85
N LEU A 32 -11.33 -10.70 -7.30
CA LEU A 32 -12.10 -9.79 -6.45
C LEU A 32 -12.79 -10.60 -5.37
N THR A 33 -12.09 -10.86 -4.27
CA THR A 33 -12.60 -11.62 -3.12
C THR A 33 -13.48 -10.75 -2.22
N THR A 34 -14.22 -9.80 -2.78
CA THR A 34 -14.96 -8.80 -1.98
C THR A 34 -16.21 -9.37 -1.33
N ASN A 35 -16.62 -10.61 -1.61
CA ASN A 35 -17.65 -11.26 -0.80
C ASN A 35 -17.62 -12.79 -0.92
N PRO A 36 -17.46 -13.56 0.19
CA PRO A 36 -17.68 -15.00 0.16
C PRO A 36 -19.09 -15.38 -0.35
N ILE A 37 -20.07 -14.48 -0.25
CA ILE A 37 -21.44 -14.67 -0.77
C ILE A 37 -21.49 -14.63 -2.31
N THR A 38 -20.70 -13.80 -2.98
CA THR A 38 -20.67 -13.76 -4.46
C THR A 38 -19.88 -14.91 -5.05
N VAL A 39 -18.87 -15.40 -4.31
CA VAL A 39 -18.12 -16.60 -4.66
C VAL A 39 -19.01 -17.85 -4.60
N SER A 40 -19.90 -17.96 -3.60
CA SER A 40 -20.88 -19.06 -3.54
C SER A 40 -21.92 -19.04 -4.65
N GLU A 41 -22.18 -17.87 -5.24
CA GLU A 41 -23.10 -17.67 -6.39
C GLU A 41 -22.38 -17.84 -7.74
N GLY A 42 -21.09 -18.20 -7.77
CA GLY A 42 -20.32 -18.39 -9.00
C GLY A 42 -19.91 -17.09 -9.71
N ILE A 43 -20.15 -15.93 -9.09
CA ILE A 43 -19.82 -14.62 -9.67
C ILE A 43 -18.40 -14.24 -9.25
N SER A 44 -17.45 -14.47 -10.14
CA SER A 44 -16.05 -14.05 -9.97
C SER A 44 -15.75 -12.91 -10.93
N TYR A 45 -15.87 -11.67 -10.45
CA TYR A 45 -15.33 -10.52 -11.20
C TYR A 45 -13.80 -10.55 -11.12
N ARG A 46 -13.14 -10.14 -12.21
CA ARG A 46 -11.72 -9.78 -12.16
C ARG A 46 -11.57 -8.27 -11.95
N THR A 47 -10.46 -7.84 -11.34
CA THR A 47 -10.23 -6.44 -10.95
C THR A 47 -10.44 -5.46 -12.10
N GLU A 48 -10.10 -5.85 -13.33
CA GLU A 48 -10.25 -5.03 -14.53
C GLU A 48 -11.72 -4.74 -14.89
N GLN A 49 -12.66 -5.54 -14.40
CA GLN A 49 -14.10 -5.42 -14.71
C GLN A 49 -14.84 -4.42 -13.81
N VAL A 50 -14.24 -4.00 -12.69
CA VAL A 50 -14.88 -3.10 -11.70
C VAL A 50 -14.01 -1.89 -11.34
N TYR A 51 -12.83 -1.77 -11.94
CA TYR A 51 -11.89 -0.70 -11.63
C TYR A 51 -12.38 0.64 -12.16
N VAL A 52 -12.39 1.64 -11.27
CA VAL A 52 -12.57 3.05 -11.61
C VAL A 52 -11.26 3.77 -11.30
N PRO A 53 -10.69 4.56 -12.22
CA PRO A 53 -9.51 5.38 -11.93
C PRO A 53 -9.76 6.29 -10.73
N LEU A 54 -8.89 6.18 -9.72
CA LEU A 54 -8.95 6.98 -8.50
C LEU A 54 -7.77 7.95 -8.50
N GLY A 55 -8.06 9.23 -8.25
CA GLY A 55 -7.01 10.22 -7.99
C GLY A 55 -6.35 9.96 -6.65
N LEU A 56 -5.03 9.86 -6.64
CA LEU A 56 -4.23 9.80 -5.43
C LEU A 56 -3.84 11.21 -5.00
N VAL A 57 -3.88 11.50 -3.70
CA VAL A 57 -3.47 12.79 -3.15
C VAL A 57 -2.36 12.61 -2.14
N GLU A 58 -1.27 13.34 -2.30
CA GLU A 58 -0.23 13.40 -1.28
C GLU A 58 -0.71 14.24 -0.10
N ARG A 59 -0.78 13.57 1.06
CA ARG A 59 -1.12 14.20 2.34
C ARG A 59 0.12 14.84 2.93
N LYS A 60 0.10 16.16 3.14
CA LYS A 60 1.06 16.81 4.02
C LYS A 60 0.83 16.35 5.45
N ARG A 61 1.89 15.92 6.13
CA ARG A 61 1.82 15.59 7.56
C ARG A 61 1.51 16.90 8.29
N GLN A 62 0.32 16.98 8.88
CA GLN A 62 0.08 17.97 9.93
C GLN A 62 1.11 17.69 11.01
N THR A 63 1.97 18.67 11.29
CA THR A 63 2.78 18.69 12.51
C THR A 63 1.83 18.37 13.64
N GLN A 64 2.12 17.33 14.43
CA GLN A 64 1.43 17.12 15.71
C GLN A 64 1.58 18.44 16.45
N GLN A 65 0.51 19.23 16.52
CA GLN A 65 0.50 20.39 17.38
C GLN A 65 0.66 19.82 18.80
N GLU A 66 1.60 20.40 19.54
CA GLU A 66 1.90 20.03 20.93
C GLU A 66 0.60 19.86 21.72
N GLU A 67 0.54 18.89 22.63
CA GLU A 67 -0.66 18.48 23.37
C GLU A 67 -1.31 19.60 24.21
N ASP A 68 -0.74 20.81 24.21
CA ASP A 68 -1.17 21.98 24.96
C ASP A 68 -1.84 23.04 24.06
N VAL A 69 -2.79 22.60 23.22
CA VAL A 69 -3.59 23.52 22.40
C VAL A 69 -4.72 24.08 23.26
N SER A 70 -4.66 25.39 23.56
CA SER A 70 -5.69 26.06 24.35
C SER A 70 -7.10 25.90 23.72
N PRO A 71 -8.18 25.89 24.50
CA PRO A 71 -9.55 25.70 23.99
C PRO A 71 -9.94 26.67 22.86
N GLU A 72 -9.35 27.87 22.86
CA GLU A 72 -9.59 28.91 21.85
C GLU A 72 -8.96 28.58 20.48
N ARG A 73 -7.99 27.67 20.43
CA ARG A 73 -7.30 27.22 19.21
C ARG A 73 -7.84 25.89 18.65
N GLY A 74 -8.90 25.33 19.25
CA GLY A 74 -9.47 24.04 18.84
C GLY A 74 -9.94 23.98 17.38
N SER A 75 -10.21 25.11 16.74
CA SER A 75 -10.54 25.20 15.30
C SER A 75 -9.34 24.91 14.38
N LEU A 76 -8.09 25.09 14.84
CA LEU A 76 -6.88 24.75 14.07
C LEU A 76 -6.69 23.23 13.94
N LEU A 77 -7.25 22.44 14.87
CA LEU A 77 -7.22 20.96 14.79
C LEU A 77 -8.05 20.41 13.62
N TYR A 78 -8.94 21.23 13.07
CA TYR A 78 -9.78 20.90 11.92
C TYR A 78 -9.31 21.58 10.62
N GLU A 79 -8.10 22.15 10.59
CA GLU A 79 -7.53 22.65 9.33
C GLU A 79 -7.57 21.54 8.27
N GLU A 80 -8.17 21.87 7.13
CA GLU A 80 -8.30 20.94 6.01
C GLU A 80 -6.92 20.39 5.64
N VAL A 81 -6.86 19.07 5.45
CA VAL A 81 -5.62 18.40 5.07
C VAL A 81 -5.12 19.03 3.78
N GLU A 82 -4.01 19.77 3.85
CA GLU A 82 -3.38 20.37 2.68
C GLU A 82 -3.03 19.26 1.67
N ILE A 83 -3.77 19.23 0.56
CA ILE A 83 -3.51 18.38 -0.60
C ILE A 83 -2.35 19.04 -1.35
N THR A 84 -1.19 18.40 -1.31
CA THR A 84 0.03 18.96 -1.92
C THR A 84 0.15 18.62 -3.40
N GLN A 85 -0.34 17.45 -3.79
CA GLN A 85 -0.30 16.98 -5.17
C GLN A 85 -1.45 16.01 -5.43
N ARG A 86 -2.02 16.08 -6.63
CA ARG A 86 -2.90 15.05 -7.19
C ARG A 86 -2.09 14.24 -8.18
N PHE A 87 -2.19 12.92 -8.09
CA PHE A 87 -1.60 11.98 -9.03
C PHE A 87 -2.73 11.26 -9.77
N GLU A 88 -2.63 11.25 -11.09
CA GLU A 88 -3.27 10.22 -11.90
C GLU A 88 -2.53 8.89 -11.69
N LYS A 89 -3.22 7.77 -11.96
CA LYS A 89 -2.71 6.41 -11.65
C LYS A 89 -1.32 6.17 -12.22
N GLU A 90 -1.14 6.43 -13.51
CA GLU A 90 0.13 6.20 -14.23
C GLU A 90 1.25 7.08 -13.67
N GLN A 91 0.93 8.35 -13.38
CA GLN A 91 1.90 9.28 -12.80
C GLN A 91 2.40 8.80 -11.43
N PHE A 92 1.52 8.26 -10.58
CA PHE A 92 1.92 7.69 -9.30
C PHE A 92 2.84 6.49 -9.48
N LEU A 93 2.51 5.58 -10.40
CA LEU A 93 3.31 4.37 -10.65
C LEU A 93 4.72 4.72 -11.12
N GLU A 94 4.84 5.60 -12.11
CA GLU A 94 6.13 5.99 -12.69
C GLU A 94 6.95 6.85 -11.72
N GLN A 95 6.36 7.94 -11.20
CA GLN A 95 7.11 8.89 -10.38
C GLN A 95 7.44 8.30 -9.01
N VAL A 96 6.45 7.74 -8.32
CA VAL A 96 6.62 7.32 -6.93
C VAL A 96 7.26 5.93 -6.83
N LEU A 97 6.80 4.95 -7.61
CA LEU A 97 7.26 3.56 -7.46
C LEU A 97 8.53 3.27 -8.27
N GLU A 98 8.58 3.64 -9.55
CA GLU A 98 9.75 3.34 -10.40
C GLU A 98 10.88 4.35 -10.22
N GLN A 99 10.59 5.65 -10.26
CA GLN A 99 11.60 6.69 -10.11
C GLN A 99 11.93 6.98 -8.63
N GLY A 100 11.18 6.39 -7.69
CA GLY A 100 11.39 6.57 -6.26
C GLY A 100 11.19 8.00 -5.78
N GLN A 101 10.38 8.81 -6.46
CA GLN A 101 10.08 10.19 -6.08
C GLN A 101 9.08 10.21 -4.93
N SER A 102 9.56 9.88 -3.73
CA SER A 102 8.83 10.07 -2.48
C SER A 102 9.70 10.79 -1.45
N PRO A 103 9.13 11.69 -0.62
CA PRO A 103 9.94 12.55 0.24
C PRO A 103 10.80 11.83 1.29
N LYS A 104 10.48 10.57 1.65
CA LYS A 104 11.07 9.89 2.81
C LYS A 104 11.56 8.48 2.57
N SER A 105 11.06 7.81 1.54
CA SER A 105 11.22 6.35 1.43
C SER A 105 11.68 5.89 0.06
N GLN A 106 11.94 6.81 -0.87
CA GLN A 106 12.31 6.50 -2.25
C GLN A 106 11.39 5.44 -2.88
N GLY A 107 10.07 5.62 -2.73
CA GLY A 107 9.05 4.68 -3.23
C GLY A 107 8.79 3.43 -2.38
N LYS A 108 9.51 3.19 -1.27
CA LYS A 108 9.42 1.91 -0.52
C LYS A 108 8.35 1.85 0.56
N LEU A 109 8.10 2.96 1.26
CA LEU A 109 7.15 3.04 2.37
C LEU A 109 6.07 4.05 2.01
N ILE A 110 4.92 3.55 1.60
CA ILE A 110 3.79 4.34 1.13
C ILE A 110 2.54 3.89 1.88
N ALA A 111 1.80 4.84 2.44
CA ALA A 111 0.53 4.60 3.10
C ALA A 111 -0.62 5.14 2.25
N ILE A 112 -1.55 4.27 1.86
CA ILE A 112 -2.77 4.66 1.13
C ILE A 112 -3.93 4.73 2.14
N ILE A 113 -4.49 5.93 2.34
CA ILE A 113 -5.55 6.20 3.32
C ILE A 113 -6.81 6.64 2.61
N SER A 114 -7.95 6.03 2.91
CA SER A 114 -9.26 6.48 2.40
C SER A 114 -10.41 5.90 3.21
N LYS A 115 -11.63 6.39 2.95
CA LYS A 115 -12.88 5.89 3.56
C LYS A 115 -13.12 4.41 3.25
N PRO A 116 -13.89 3.69 4.09
CA PRO A 116 -14.36 2.34 3.76
C PRO A 116 -15.09 2.32 2.41
N GLY A 117 -14.90 1.27 1.60
CA GLY A 117 -15.53 1.14 0.28
C GLY A 117 -14.93 1.98 -0.84
N ALA A 118 -13.97 2.87 -0.58
CA ALA A 118 -13.36 3.75 -1.61
C ALA A 118 -12.39 3.03 -2.59
N GLY A 119 -12.39 1.70 -2.65
CA GLY A 119 -11.61 0.94 -3.65
C GLY A 119 -10.11 0.75 -3.37
N LYS A 120 -9.63 0.91 -2.13
CA LYS A 120 -8.19 0.71 -1.79
C LYS A 120 -7.64 -0.64 -2.22
N THR A 121 -8.36 -1.72 -1.92
CA THR A 121 -7.94 -3.07 -2.28
C THR A 121 -7.87 -3.23 -3.79
N THR A 122 -8.86 -2.71 -4.51
CA THR A 122 -8.89 -2.69 -5.99
C THR A 122 -7.70 -1.91 -6.55
N LEU A 123 -7.36 -0.75 -5.97
CA LEU A 123 -6.19 0.04 -6.36
C LEU A 123 -4.87 -0.71 -6.08
N LEU A 124 -4.73 -1.34 -4.92
CA LEU A 124 -3.53 -2.12 -4.56
C LEU A 124 -3.32 -3.32 -5.49
N GLN A 125 -4.39 -3.99 -5.91
CA GLN A 125 -4.32 -5.06 -6.90
C GLN A 125 -3.75 -4.54 -8.23
N GLN A 126 -4.24 -3.39 -8.69
CA GLN A 126 -3.75 -2.76 -9.93
C GLN A 126 -2.28 -2.33 -9.83
N ILE A 127 -1.87 -1.78 -8.68
CA ILE A 127 -0.46 -1.47 -8.41
C ILE A 127 0.37 -2.77 -8.43
N ALA A 128 -0.11 -3.84 -7.79
CA ALA A 128 0.61 -5.10 -7.70
C ALA A 128 0.80 -5.76 -9.09
N GLU A 129 -0.22 -5.71 -9.95
CA GLU A 129 -0.08 -6.15 -11.36
C GLU A 129 0.97 -5.35 -12.11
N TRP A 130 0.99 -4.03 -11.92
CA TRP A 130 1.93 -3.15 -12.60
C TRP A 130 3.35 -3.41 -12.13
N VAL A 131 3.57 -3.47 -10.82
CA VAL A 131 4.89 -3.77 -10.20
C VAL A 131 5.39 -5.12 -10.71
N ASN A 132 4.56 -6.16 -10.72
CA ASN A 132 4.98 -7.48 -11.22
C ASN A 132 5.40 -7.50 -12.70
N LYS A 133 4.91 -6.56 -13.52
CA LYS A 133 5.23 -6.46 -14.94
C LYS A 133 6.43 -5.54 -15.24
N HIS A 134 6.73 -4.58 -14.37
CA HIS A 134 7.70 -3.50 -14.65
C HIS A 134 8.90 -3.48 -13.69
N ILE A 135 8.86 -4.23 -12.58
CA ILE A 135 9.92 -4.31 -11.54
C ILE A 135 10.22 -5.77 -11.21
#